data_AF-A0A958NW91-F1
#
_entry.id   AF-A0A958NW91-F1
#
_cell.length_a   1.000
_cell.length_b   1.000
_cell.length_c   1.000
_cell.angle_alpha   90.00
_cell.angle_beta   90.00
_cell.angle_gamma   90.00
#
_symmetry.space_group_name_H-M   'P 1'
#
loop_
_entity.id
_entity.type
_entity.pdbx_description
1 polymer ?
#
loop_
_entity_poly.entity_id
_entity_poly.type
_entity_poly.pdbx_seq_one_letter_code
_entity_poly.pdbx_strand_id
1 'polypeptide(L)' 'MIQALKTQVFRNFDQAEHGAWQTVYQNLEGCRDHQAFPAFNDGLKALHIHGDRIPDLEAVNERLSKLT' A
#
# COMPACT_ATOMS: atom_id res chain seq x y z
N MET A 1 11.15 22.63 -17.93
CA MET A 1 10.10 21.64 -18.23
C MET A 1 10.08 20.62 -17.11
N ILE A 2 9.25 20.81 -16.09
CA ILE A 2 8.99 19.79 -15.07
C ILE A 2 7.65 19.19 -15.46
N GLN A 3 7.70 17.95 -15.93
CA GLN A 3 6.55 17.16 -16.33
C GLN A 3 5.59 17.07 -15.14
N ALA A 4 4.33 17.38 -15.38
CA ALA A 4 3.27 17.37 -14.40
C ALA A 4 3.34 16.09 -13.53
N LEU A 5 3.55 16.27 -12.23
CA LEU A 5 3.08 15.32 -11.22
C LEU A 5 1.60 15.15 -11.53
N LYS A 6 1.24 14.04 -12.17
CA LYS A 6 -0.15 13.61 -12.28
C LYS A 6 -0.61 13.48 -10.85
N THR A 7 -1.33 14.49 -10.33
CA THR A 7 -2.07 14.40 -9.09
C THR A 7 -2.84 13.10 -9.18
N GLN A 8 -2.52 12.16 -8.31
CA GLN A 8 -3.23 10.91 -8.29
C GLN A 8 -4.66 11.26 -7.93
N VAL A 9 -5.56 11.15 -8.91
CA VAL A 9 -6.96 11.51 -8.74
C VAL A 9 -7.46 10.69 -7.56
N PHE A 10 -8.00 11.35 -6.53
CA PHE A 10 -8.65 10.69 -5.40
C PHE A 10 -9.65 9.68 -5.94
N ARG A 11 -9.26 8.41 -5.94
CA ARG A 11 -10.12 7.33 -6.41
C ARG A 11 -10.82 6.77 -5.20
N ASN A 12 -12.12 7.01 -5.15
CA ASN A 12 -12.98 6.27 -4.24
C ASN A 12 -13.11 4.86 -4.79
N PHE A 13 -12.50 3.91 -4.10
CA PHE A 13 -12.65 2.50 -4.40
C PHE A 13 -13.95 2.00 -3.79
N ASP A 14 -14.63 1.11 -4.51
CA ASP A 14 -15.82 0.48 -3.98
C ASP A 14 -15.49 -0.72 -3.06
N GLN A 15 -16.53 -1.31 -2.46
CA GLN A 15 -16.37 -2.43 -1.55
C GLN A 15 -15.82 -3.69 -2.24
N ALA A 16 -16.15 -3.92 -3.52
CA ALA A 16 -15.66 -5.08 -4.26
C ALA A 16 -14.16 -4.97 -4.51
N GLU A 17 -13.68 -3.77 -4.81
CA GLU A 17 -12.26 -3.49 -4.97
C GLU A 17 -11.47 -3.63 -3.67
N HIS A 18 -12.03 -3.14 -2.55
CA HIS A 18 -11.46 -3.40 -1.23
C HIS A 18 -11.44 -4.90 -0.89
N GLY A 19 -12.47 -5.66 -1.27
CA GLY A 19 -12.50 -7.12 -1.11
C GLY A 19 -11.44 -7.83 -1.96
N ALA A 20 -11.20 -7.36 -3.19
CA ALA A 20 -10.15 -7.90 -4.04
C ALA A 20 -8.75 -7.64 -3.45
N TRP A 21 -8.52 -6.43 -2.93
CA TRP A 21 -7.29 -6.10 -2.21
C TRP A 21 -7.06 -7.03 -1.02
N GLN A 22 -8.08 -7.20 -0.18
CA GLN A 22 -8.00 -8.07 0.98
C GLN A 22 -7.64 -9.50 0.59
N THR A 23 -8.28 -10.01 -0.46
CA THR A 23 -8.02 -11.37 -0.97
C THR A 23 -6.56 -11.53 -1.40
N VAL A 24 -6.03 -10.58 -2.20
CA VAL A 24 -4.64 -10.63 -2.66
C VAL A 24 -3.67 -10.48 -1.49
N TYR A 25 -3.94 -9.56 -0.57
CA TYR A 25 -3.11 -9.34 0.60
C TYR A 25 -3.04 -10.59 1.47
N GLN A 26 -4.17 -11.25 1.74
CA GLN A 26 -4.21 -12.49 2.52
C GLN A 26 -3.52 -13.65 1.81
N ASN A 27 -3.78 -13.85 0.52
CA ASN A 27 -3.18 -14.95 -0.25
C ASN A 27 -1.64 -14.87 -0.32
N LEU A 28 -1.08 -13.67 -0.20
CA LEU A 28 0.36 -13.44 -0.20
C LEU A 28 1.00 -13.46 1.19
N GLU A 29 0.25 -13.71 2.27
CA GLU A 29 0.79 -13.74 3.65
C GLU A 29 1.94 -14.73 3.79
N GLY A 30 1.77 -15.98 3.37
CA GLY A 30 2.84 -16.98 3.44
C GLY A 30 4.09 -16.59 2.63
N CYS A 31 3.93 -15.93 1.49
CA CYS A 31 5.06 -15.40 0.72
C CYS A 31 5.75 -14.24 1.47
N ARG A 32 4.98 -13.30 2.01
CA ARG A 32 5.54 -12.18 2.79
C ARG A 32 6.26 -12.64 4.04
N ASP A 33 5.78 -13.67 4.70
CA ASP A 33 6.33 -14.11 5.99
C ASP A 33 7.54 -15.03 5.82
N HIS A 34 7.61 -15.80 4.73
CA HIS A 34 8.64 -16.83 4.55
C HIS A 34 9.63 -16.56 3.42
N GLN A 35 9.31 -15.65 2.49
CA GLN A 35 10.12 -15.43 1.29
C GLN A 35 10.59 -13.98 1.14
N ALA A 36 9.89 -13.01 1.74
CA ALA A 36 10.32 -11.62 1.70
C ALA A 36 11.43 -11.36 2.74
N PHE A 37 12.32 -10.42 2.43
CA PHE A 37 13.25 -9.89 3.43
C PHE A 37 12.47 -9.21 4.56
N PRO A 38 12.89 -9.33 5.84
CA PRO A 38 12.16 -8.75 6.97
C PRO A 38 11.82 -7.26 6.81
N ALA A 39 12.75 -6.49 6.21
CA ALA A 39 12.56 -5.06 5.92
C ALA A 39 11.35 -4.75 5.05
N PHE A 40 10.89 -5.69 4.22
CA PHE A 40 9.66 -5.53 3.43
C PHE A 40 8.43 -5.41 4.33
N ASN A 41 8.28 -6.33 5.29
CA ASN A 41 7.16 -6.31 6.24
C ASN A 41 7.26 -5.13 7.21
N ASP A 42 8.47 -4.73 7.59
CA ASP A 42 8.68 -3.51 8.37
C ASP A 42 8.29 -2.25 7.60
N GLY A 43 8.58 -2.22 6.29
CA GLY A 43 8.12 -1.17 5.38
C GLY A 43 6.59 -1.10 5.28
N LEU A 44 5.90 -2.24 5.11
CA LEU A 44 4.43 -2.27 5.11
C LEU A 44 3.85 -1.70 6.41
N LYS A 45 4.42 -2.07 7.57
CA LYS A 45 4.02 -1.52 8.87
C LYS A 45 4.28 -0.02 8.94
N ALA A 46 5.47 0.44 8.56
CA ALA A 46 5.85 1.85 8.61
C ALA A 46 4.97 2.73 7.70
N LEU A 47 4.54 2.17 6.56
CA LEU A 47 3.65 2.85 5.61
C LEU A 47 2.16 2.68 5.93
N HIS A 48 1.80 1.95 7.00
CA HIS A 48 0.42 1.61 7.35
C HIS A 48 -0.34 0.92 6.20
N ILE A 49 0.34 0.05 5.47
CA ILE A 49 -0.25 -0.76 4.42
C ILE A 49 -0.70 -2.07 5.06
N HIS A 50 -2.01 -2.29 5.07
CA HIS A 50 -2.68 -3.43 5.68
C HIS A 50 -3.60 -4.12 4.68
N GLY A 51 -4.09 -5.30 5.03
CA GLY A 51 -4.97 -6.10 4.17
C GLY A 51 -6.45 -5.75 4.24
N ASP A 52 -6.88 -4.87 5.13
CA ASP A 52 -8.29 -4.54 5.34
C ASP A 52 -8.88 -3.69 4.19
N ARG A 53 -8.07 -2.83 3.57
CA ARG A 53 -8.50 -1.96 2.46
C ARG A 53 -7.34 -1.47 1.61
N ILE A 54 -7.66 -1.04 0.38
CA ILE A 54 -6.72 -0.34 -0.50
C ILE A 54 -6.26 0.94 0.21
N PRO A 55 -4.95 1.19 0.33
CA PRO A 55 -4.42 2.34 1.07
C PRO A 55 -4.65 3.67 0.32
N ASP A 56 -4.81 4.74 1.10
CA ASP A 56 -4.77 6.10 0.58
C ASP A 56 -3.34 6.48 0.23
N LEU A 57 -3.11 6.85 -1.03
CA LEU A 57 -1.77 7.08 -1.55
C LEU A 57 -1.17 8.43 -1.10
N GLU A 58 -1.99 9.44 -0.80
CA GLU A 58 -1.49 10.67 -0.18
C GLU A 58 -0.97 10.36 1.23
N ALA A 59 -1.73 9.58 1.99
CA ALA A 59 -1.34 9.16 3.33
C ALA A 59 -0.09 8.28 3.31
N VAL A 60 0.05 7.37 2.34
CA VAL A 60 1.27 6.55 2.16
C VAL A 60 2.47 7.43 1.78
N ASN A 61 2.29 8.38 0.86
CA ASN A 61 3.36 9.28 0.43
C ASN A 61 3.84 10.19 1.56
N GLU A 62 2.91 10.71 2.38
CA GLU A 62 3.26 11.51 3.55
C GLU A 62 4.16 10.71 4.51
N ARG A 63 3.83 9.44 4.76
CA ARG A 63 4.66 8.55 5.60
C ARG A 63 6.01 8.28 4.97
N LEU A 64 6.02 7.94 3.68
CA LEU A 64 7.24 7.62 2.95
C LEU A 64 8.23 8.80 2.96
N SER A 65 7.75 10.02 2.72
CA SER A 65 8.57 11.24 2.71
C SER A 65 9.26 11.56 4.05
N LYS A 66 8.78 10.98 5.15
CA LYS A 66 9.38 11.13 6.48
C LYS A 66 10.44 10.06 6.77
N LEU A 67 10.47 8.98 5.99
CA LEU A 67 11.39 7.86 6.17
C LEU A 67 12.65 7.99 5.29
N THR A 68 12.54 8.67 4.16
CA THR A 68 13.61 8.84 3.15
C THR A 68 13.44 10.15 2.40
#